data_AF-F6WTS0-F1
#
_entry.id   AF-F6WTS0-F1
#
_cell.length_a   1.000
_cell.length_b   1.000
_cell.length_c   1.000
_cell.angle_alpha   90.00
_cell.angle_beta   90.00
_cell.angle_gamma   90.00
#
_symmetry.space_group_name_H-M   'P 1'
#
loop_
_entity.id
_entity.type
_entity.pdbx_description
1 polymer ?
#
loop_
_entity_poly.entity_id
_entity_poly.type
_entity_poly.pdbx_seq_one_letter_code
_entity_poly.pdbx_strand_id
1 'polypeptide(L)'
;MGGIDTILLYSSVIFINVGISKGNMIFINIGAYSLMVLSSVVCTMLVNKFGGYRVLFVGTNVLIFSQVLFTISQALTYLAPTVMPTLAVVSIFIYLAAWSAGINGSVFAVLGEITTDENRTAMYGYAAVSFWIFTWIGAFVPPYLLLGYRAYAMTPWLVWTVLMLLYIIFCLPDTRGKRSEDIQTQFSQGFFISDCLAP
;
A
#
# COMPACT_ATOMS: atom_id res chain seq x y z
N MET A 1 -4.95 1.39 -1.80
CA MET A 1 -5.74 0.92 -0.64
C MET A 1 -5.27 -0.46 -0.24
N GLY A 2 -4.18 -0.57 0.54
CA GLY A 2 -3.61 -1.87 0.93
C GLY A 2 -4.20 -2.49 2.20
N GLY A 3 -5.31 -1.94 2.73
CA GLY A 3 -5.82 -2.28 4.06
C GLY A 3 -5.13 -1.53 5.21
N ILE A 4 -4.51 -0.36 4.93
CA ILE A 4 -3.85 0.46 5.94
C ILE A 4 -4.81 0.85 7.06
N ASP A 5 -6.04 1.26 6.73
CA ASP A 5 -7.05 1.67 7.71
C ASP A 5 -7.43 0.54 8.66
N THR A 6 -7.40 -0.72 8.18
CA THR A 6 -7.57 -1.89 9.05
C THR A 6 -6.51 -1.93 10.14
N ILE A 7 -5.26 -1.68 9.79
CA ILE A 7 -4.14 -1.68 10.73
C ILE A 7 -4.23 -0.46 11.63
N LEU A 8 -4.50 0.73 11.10
CA LEU A 8 -4.50 1.96 11.90
C LEU A 8 -5.65 1.97 12.93
N LEU A 9 -6.86 1.61 12.50
CA LEU A 9 -8.06 1.67 13.34
C LEU A 9 -8.21 0.45 14.26
N TYR A 10 -7.70 -0.72 13.85
CA TYR A 10 -7.86 -1.98 14.58
C TYR A 10 -6.54 -2.61 15.03
N SER A 11 -5.43 -1.87 15.00
CA SER A 11 -4.10 -2.32 15.48
C SER A 11 -4.17 -2.99 16.84
N SER A 12 -4.91 -2.40 17.77
CA SER A 12 -5.07 -2.95 19.12
C SER A 12 -5.71 -4.33 19.12
N VAL A 13 -6.77 -4.53 18.33
CA VAL A 13 -7.46 -5.83 18.22
C VAL A 13 -6.54 -6.85 17.53
N ILE A 14 -5.84 -6.42 16.47
CA ILE A 14 -4.89 -7.27 15.74
C ILE A 14 -3.77 -7.73 16.67
N PHE A 15 -3.12 -6.82 17.40
CA PHE A 15 -2.02 -7.16 18.31
C PHE A 15 -2.46 -8.03 19.49
N ILE A 16 -3.67 -7.81 20.03
CA ILE A 16 -4.23 -8.69 21.07
C ILE A 16 -4.48 -10.09 20.50
N ASN A 17 -5.05 -10.21 19.30
CA ASN A 17 -5.29 -11.51 18.65
C ASN A 17 -3.98 -12.26 18.37
N VAL A 18 -2.90 -11.53 18.13
CA VAL A 18 -1.55 -12.05 17.93
C VAL A 18 -0.88 -12.49 19.25
N GLY A 19 -1.46 -12.15 20.42
CA GLY A 19 -0.97 -12.58 21.73
C GLY A 19 -0.11 -11.53 22.46
N ILE A 20 -0.11 -10.27 22.01
CA ILE A 20 0.62 -9.19 22.66
C ILE A 20 -0.14 -8.68 23.89
N SER A 21 0.57 -8.48 24.99
CA SER A 21 -0.01 -7.90 26.21
C SER A 21 -0.47 -6.46 25.98
N LYS A 22 -1.61 -6.09 26.58
CA LYS A 22 -2.18 -4.73 26.46
C LYS A 22 -1.21 -3.63 26.91
N GLY A 23 -0.33 -3.90 27.88
CA GLY A 23 0.65 -2.94 28.38
C GLY A 23 1.73 -2.56 27.35
N ASN A 24 2.11 -3.50 26.47
CA ASN A 24 3.15 -3.26 25.45
C ASN A 24 2.60 -2.65 24.16
N MET A 25 1.29 -2.72 23.96
CA MET A 25 0.61 -2.28 22.73
C MET A 25 0.81 -0.79 22.43
N ILE A 26 0.79 0.06 23.47
CA ILE A 26 0.97 1.51 23.30
C ILE A 26 2.37 1.80 22.74
N PHE A 27 3.41 1.14 23.27
CA PHE A 27 4.78 1.31 22.81
C PHE A 27 4.98 0.83 21.36
N ILE A 28 4.37 -0.31 21.00
CA ILE A 28 4.41 -0.82 19.63
C ILE A 28 3.73 0.16 18.67
N ASN A 29 2.57 0.70 19.04
CA ASN A 29 1.88 1.71 18.23
C ASN A 29 2.73 2.97 18.06
N ILE A 30 3.33 3.50 19.12
CA ILE A 30 4.21 4.68 19.03
C ILE A 30 5.38 4.41 18.07
N GLY A 31 6.00 3.24 18.16
CA GLY A 31 7.07 2.82 17.25
C GLY A 31 6.61 2.73 15.79
N ALA A 32 5.44 2.13 15.57
CA ALA A 32 4.81 2.02 14.25
C ALA A 32 4.53 3.39 13.61
N TYR A 33 3.91 4.31 14.35
CA TYR A 33 3.61 5.66 13.86
C TYR A 33 4.87 6.50 13.64
N SER A 34 5.87 6.37 14.52
CA SER A 34 7.17 7.03 14.35
C SER A 34 7.87 6.56 13.07
N LEU A 35 7.82 5.25 12.79
CA LEU A 35 8.35 4.68 11.57
C LEU A 35 7.62 5.21 10.33
N MET A 36 6.30 5.38 10.37
CA MET A 36 5.54 5.97 9.27
C MET A 36 5.98 7.41 8.98
N VAL A 37 6.16 8.23 10.01
CA VAL A 37 6.63 9.61 9.84
C VAL A 37 8.01 9.64 9.17
N LEU A 38 8.95 8.84 9.66
CA LEU A 38 10.29 8.75 9.09
C LEU A 38 10.25 8.22 7.64
N SER A 39 9.45 7.20 7.38
CA SER A 39 9.27 6.60 6.07
C SER A 39 8.66 7.58 5.07
N SER A 40 7.77 8.47 5.51
CA SER A 40 7.20 9.54 4.67
C SER A 40 8.25 10.53 4.20
N VAL A 41 9.19 10.91 5.09
CA VAL A 41 10.32 11.79 4.70
C VAL A 41 11.20 11.11 3.65
N VAL A 42 11.49 9.82 3.85
CA VAL A 42 12.24 9.01 2.88
C VAL A 42 11.50 8.89 1.55
N CYS A 43 10.15 8.78 1.56
CA CYS A 43 9.34 8.76 0.34
C CYS A 43 9.66 9.94 -0.58
N THR A 44 9.65 11.15 -0.04
CA THR A 44 9.90 12.37 -0.82
C THR A 44 11.29 12.34 -1.47
N MET A 45 12.30 11.89 -0.73
CA MET A 45 13.66 11.74 -1.25
C MET A 45 13.74 10.68 -2.36
N LEU A 46 13.06 9.54 -2.18
CA LEU A 46 13.02 8.46 -3.16
C LEU A 46 12.29 8.89 -4.43
N VAL A 47 11.15 9.57 -4.31
CA VAL A 47 10.37 10.07 -5.45
C VAL A 47 11.19 11.07 -6.24
N ASN A 48 11.84 12.03 -5.57
CA ASN A 48 12.70 13.01 -6.25
C ASN A 48 13.88 12.36 -6.99
N LYS A 49 14.43 11.26 -6.46
CA LYS A 49 15.61 10.58 -7.03
C LYS A 49 15.26 9.56 -8.12
N PHE A 50 14.17 8.83 -7.96
CA PHE A 50 13.83 7.66 -8.78
C PHE A 50 12.55 7.84 -9.62
N GLY A 51 11.75 8.86 -9.35
CA GLY A 51 10.45 9.12 -9.99
C GLY A 51 9.29 8.42 -9.27
N GLY A 52 8.07 8.95 -9.45
CA GLY A 52 6.86 8.42 -8.80
C GLY A 52 6.58 6.96 -9.16
N TYR A 53 6.61 6.61 -10.44
CA TYR A 53 6.30 5.26 -10.93
C TYR A 53 7.15 4.17 -10.27
N ARG A 54 8.48 4.34 -10.22
CA ARG A 54 9.39 3.31 -9.68
C ARG A 54 9.22 3.11 -8.18
N VAL A 55 9.04 4.20 -7.45
CA VAL A 55 8.79 4.14 -6.00
C VAL A 55 7.44 3.48 -5.71
N LEU A 56 6.42 3.79 -6.51
CA LEU A 56 5.11 3.15 -6.43
C LEU A 56 5.20 1.63 -6.70
N PHE A 57 5.90 1.24 -7.76
CA PHE A 57 6.07 -0.16 -8.14
C PHE A 57 6.81 -0.97 -7.06
N VAL A 58 7.99 -0.50 -6.62
CA VAL A 58 8.77 -1.18 -5.58
C VAL A 58 8.01 -1.21 -4.25
N GLY A 59 7.41 -0.08 -3.86
CA GLY A 59 6.61 0.03 -2.65
C GLY A 59 5.44 -0.97 -2.62
N THR A 60 4.75 -1.13 -3.75
CA THR A 60 3.64 -2.08 -3.88
C THR A 60 4.10 -3.54 -3.74
N ASN A 61 5.26 -3.89 -4.31
CA ASN A 61 5.83 -5.24 -4.17
C ASN A 61 6.23 -5.55 -2.72
N VAL A 62 6.90 -4.63 -2.03
CA VAL A 62 7.25 -4.80 -0.61
C VAL A 62 5.99 -4.90 0.25
N LEU A 63 4.95 -4.12 -0.08
CA LEU A 63 3.67 -4.18 0.61
C LEU A 63 3.00 -5.55 0.44
N ILE A 64 2.95 -6.11 -0.78
CA ILE A 64 2.44 -7.47 -1.05
C ILE A 64 3.22 -8.51 -0.25
N PHE A 65 4.56 -8.44 -0.30
CA PHE A 65 5.43 -9.34 0.45
C PHE A 65 5.11 -9.30 1.95
N SER A 66 4.94 -8.11 2.52
CA SER A 66 4.61 -7.95 3.94
C SER A 66 3.24 -8.54 4.33
N GLN A 67 2.23 -8.43 3.45
CA GLN A 67 0.91 -9.01 3.66
C GLN A 67 0.93 -10.55 3.58
N VAL A 68 1.70 -11.11 2.65
CA VAL A 68 1.93 -12.55 2.55
C VAL A 68 2.65 -13.06 3.80
N LEU A 69 3.70 -12.37 4.24
CA LEU A 69 4.45 -12.74 5.44
C LEU A 69 3.57 -12.70 6.70
N PHE A 70 2.73 -11.68 6.83
CA PHE A 70 1.74 -11.59 7.91
C PHE A 70 0.75 -12.75 7.87
N THR A 71 0.20 -13.07 6.70
CA THR A 71 -0.75 -14.17 6.52
C THR A 71 -0.13 -15.52 6.87
N ILE A 72 1.10 -15.78 6.43
CA ILE A 72 1.85 -17.01 6.76
C ILE A 72 2.10 -17.10 8.27
N SER A 73 2.55 -16.01 8.89
CA SER A 73 2.76 -15.94 10.34
C SER A 73 1.48 -16.31 11.11
N GLN A 74 0.34 -15.74 10.72
CA GLN A 74 -0.94 -16.06 11.36
C GLN A 74 -1.38 -17.50 11.09
N ALA A 75 -1.24 -17.99 9.86
CA ALA A 75 -1.61 -19.35 9.50
C ALA A 75 -0.78 -20.40 10.24
N LEU A 76 0.52 -20.15 10.48
CA LEU A 76 1.43 -21.09 11.15
C LEU A 76 1.58 -20.85 12.65
N THR A 77 0.78 -19.96 13.24
CA THR A 77 0.89 -19.63 14.67
C THR A 77 0.71 -20.86 15.58
N TYR A 78 -0.09 -21.84 15.17
CA TYR A 78 -0.28 -23.09 15.92
C TYR A 78 0.97 -23.96 16.01
N LEU A 79 1.91 -23.84 15.07
CA LEU A 79 3.16 -24.62 15.05
C LEU A 79 4.26 -24.00 15.93
N ALA A 80 4.28 -22.68 16.03
CA ALA A 80 5.32 -21.94 16.75
C ALA A 80 4.72 -20.71 17.47
N PRO A 81 3.99 -20.93 18.58
CA PRO A 81 3.20 -19.89 19.26
C PRO A 81 4.02 -18.76 19.89
N THR A 82 5.34 -18.93 20.06
CA THR A 82 6.24 -17.91 20.60
C THR A 82 6.92 -17.06 19.52
N VAL A 83 7.15 -17.61 18.33
CA VAL A 83 7.92 -16.95 17.25
C VAL A 83 7.01 -16.27 16.24
N MET A 84 5.90 -16.93 15.88
CA MET A 84 4.98 -16.44 14.86
C MET A 84 4.36 -15.08 15.21
N PRO A 85 3.97 -14.79 16.47
CA PRO A 85 3.51 -13.46 16.86
C PRO A 85 4.50 -12.33 16.57
N THR A 86 5.77 -12.55 16.87
CA THR A 86 6.84 -11.57 16.62
C THR A 86 6.99 -11.32 15.12
N LEU A 87 6.91 -12.38 14.31
CA LEU A 87 6.95 -12.27 12.85
C LEU A 87 5.74 -11.47 12.31
N ALA A 88 4.55 -11.62 12.90
CA ALA A 88 3.36 -10.85 12.52
C ALA A 88 3.59 -9.34 12.76
N VAL A 89 4.16 -8.97 13.91
CA VAL A 89 4.49 -7.59 14.24
C VAL A 89 5.51 -7.03 13.26
N VAL A 90 6.61 -7.75 13.02
CA VAL A 90 7.64 -7.32 12.06
C VAL A 90 7.03 -7.12 10.67
N SER A 91 6.13 -8.01 10.25
CA SER A 91 5.42 -7.90 8.97
C SER A 91 4.58 -6.63 8.90
N ILE A 92 3.88 -6.26 9.97
CA ILE A 92 3.12 -5.00 10.05
C ILE A 92 4.06 -3.80 9.96
N PHE A 93 5.23 -3.83 10.61
CA PHE A 93 6.18 -2.71 10.52
C PHE A 93 6.72 -2.53 9.10
N ILE A 94 7.06 -3.62 8.42
CA ILE A 94 7.47 -3.60 7.01
C ILE A 94 6.32 -3.07 6.14
N TYR A 95 5.09 -3.52 6.39
CA TYR A 95 3.89 -3.03 5.70
C TYR A 95 3.74 -1.51 5.84
N LEU A 96 3.84 -0.98 7.06
CA LEU A 96 3.68 0.44 7.33
C LEU A 96 4.79 1.28 6.68
N ALA A 97 6.03 0.80 6.74
CA ALA A 97 7.15 1.44 6.06
C ALA A 97 6.96 1.44 4.54
N ALA A 98 6.55 0.30 3.95
CA ALA A 98 6.32 0.19 2.50
C ALA A 98 5.14 1.06 2.03
N TRP A 99 4.06 1.10 2.81
CA TRP A 99 2.93 1.98 2.50
C TRP A 99 3.33 3.45 2.54
N SER A 100 4.11 3.84 3.56
CA SER A 100 4.46 5.23 3.80
C SER A 100 5.62 5.75 2.93
N ALA A 101 6.67 4.94 2.73
CA ALA A 101 7.82 5.26 1.88
C ALA A 101 7.59 4.97 0.40
N GLY A 102 6.69 4.05 0.10
CA GLY A 102 6.36 3.61 -1.24
C GLY A 102 5.11 4.30 -1.74
N ILE A 103 3.94 3.83 -1.32
CA ILE A 103 2.66 4.15 -1.98
C ILE A 103 2.21 5.60 -1.70
N ASN A 104 2.22 6.03 -0.44
CA ASN A 104 1.52 7.26 -0.03
C ASN A 104 1.98 8.49 -0.82
N GLY A 105 3.28 8.79 -0.83
CA GLY A 105 3.80 9.95 -1.55
C GLY A 105 3.91 9.74 -3.07
N SER A 106 4.22 8.51 -3.52
CA SER A 106 4.43 8.26 -4.96
C SER A 106 3.13 8.30 -5.78
N VAL A 107 1.98 7.92 -5.22
CA VAL A 107 0.68 8.02 -5.92
C VAL A 107 0.36 9.47 -6.28
N PHE A 108 0.61 10.43 -5.38
CA PHE A 108 0.38 11.85 -5.67
C PHE A 108 1.37 12.40 -6.70
N ALA A 109 2.62 11.92 -6.67
CA ALA A 109 3.61 12.28 -7.68
C ALA A 109 3.19 11.80 -9.08
N VAL A 110 2.82 10.51 -9.19
CA VAL A 110 2.30 9.93 -10.45
C VAL A 110 1.04 10.67 -10.92
N LEU A 111 0.10 10.97 -10.00
CA LEU A 111 -1.11 11.72 -10.35
C LEU A 111 -0.79 13.11 -10.90
N GLY A 112 0.21 13.79 -10.33
CA GLY A 112 0.71 15.06 -10.84
C GLY A 112 1.34 14.93 -12.24
N GLU A 113 2.10 13.87 -12.47
CA GLU A 113 2.79 13.61 -13.75
C GLU A 113 1.81 13.28 -14.90
N ILE A 114 0.71 12.57 -14.62
CA ILE A 114 -0.29 12.18 -15.64
C ILE A 114 -1.36 13.25 -15.90
N THR A 115 -1.50 14.26 -15.05
CA THR A 115 -2.55 15.28 -15.17
C THR A 115 -2.08 16.53 -15.91
N THR A 116 -2.85 16.95 -16.91
CA THR A 116 -2.67 18.26 -17.55
C THR A 116 -3.41 19.36 -16.82
N ASP A 117 -2.91 20.59 -16.98
CA ASP A 117 -3.45 21.77 -16.30
C ASP A 117 -4.95 21.98 -16.57
N GLU A 118 -5.43 21.71 -17.78
CA GLU A 118 -6.84 21.86 -18.17
C GLU A 118 -7.79 20.96 -17.38
N ASN A 119 -7.39 19.71 -17.09
CA ASN A 119 -8.24 18.70 -16.46
C ASN A 119 -7.81 18.36 -15.02
N ARG A 120 -6.76 18.99 -14.49
CA ARG A 120 -6.16 18.64 -13.19
C ARG A 120 -7.19 18.66 -12.07
N THR A 121 -7.98 19.72 -11.96
CA THR A 121 -8.99 19.84 -10.89
C THR A 121 -10.03 18.73 -10.93
N ALA A 122 -10.52 18.37 -12.13
CA ALA A 122 -11.50 17.29 -12.30
C ALA A 122 -10.90 15.93 -11.92
N MET A 123 -9.69 15.64 -12.40
CA MET A 123 -8.99 14.38 -12.12
C MET A 123 -8.68 14.20 -10.63
N TYR A 124 -8.23 15.26 -9.96
CA TYR A 124 -8.01 15.24 -8.51
C TYR A 124 -9.32 15.08 -7.74
N GLY A 125 -10.42 15.66 -8.23
CA GLY A 125 -11.76 15.45 -7.66
C GLY A 125 -12.19 13.99 -7.70
N TYR A 126 -12.11 13.35 -8.87
CA TYR A 126 -12.44 11.92 -9.01
C TYR A 126 -11.51 11.02 -8.20
N ALA A 127 -10.21 11.33 -8.17
CA ALA A 127 -9.23 10.60 -7.36
C ALA A 127 -9.56 10.71 -5.86
N ALA A 128 -9.92 11.91 -5.39
CA ALA A 128 -10.29 12.14 -3.99
C ALA A 128 -11.58 11.39 -3.60
N VAL A 129 -12.64 11.48 -4.41
CA VAL A 129 -13.89 10.75 -4.15
C VAL A 129 -13.62 9.24 -4.10
N SER A 130 -12.87 8.72 -5.07
CA SER A 130 -12.49 7.30 -5.11
C SER A 130 -11.70 6.92 -3.86
N PHE A 131 -10.68 7.71 -3.50
CA PHE A 131 -9.88 7.52 -2.30
C PHE A 131 -10.76 7.40 -1.06
N TRP A 132 -11.66 8.36 -0.83
CA TRP A 132 -12.51 8.36 0.36
C TRP A 132 -13.52 7.21 0.40
N ILE A 133 -14.09 6.80 -0.74
CA ILE A 133 -14.96 5.63 -0.80
C ILE A 133 -14.20 4.38 -0.37
N PHE A 134 -12.99 4.18 -0.89
CA PHE A 134 -12.20 3.01 -0.51
C PHE A 134 -11.68 3.07 0.92
N THR A 135 -11.34 4.26 1.44
CA THR A 135 -11.01 4.45 2.87
C THR A 135 -12.20 4.06 3.75
N TRP A 136 -13.43 4.44 3.37
CA TRP A 136 -14.63 4.06 4.10
C TRP A 136 -14.84 2.54 4.13
N ILE A 137 -14.66 1.87 2.99
CA ILE A 137 -14.66 0.39 2.92
C ILE A 137 -13.55 -0.19 3.81
N GLY A 138 -12.35 0.41 3.74
CA GLY A 138 -11.16 0.13 4.57
C GLY A 138 -11.40 0.17 6.07
N ALA A 139 -12.27 1.07 6.52
CA ALA A 139 -12.60 1.27 7.92
C ALA A 139 -13.82 0.43 8.37
N PHE A 140 -14.80 0.21 7.49
CA PHE A 140 -16.08 -0.43 7.83
C PHE A 140 -16.05 -1.95 7.75
N VAL A 141 -15.36 -2.53 6.76
CA VAL A 141 -15.31 -3.97 6.52
C VAL A 141 -14.49 -4.77 7.56
N PRO A 142 -13.39 -4.25 8.14
CA PRO A 142 -12.50 -5.07 8.96
C PRO A 142 -13.10 -5.75 10.20
N PRO A 143 -14.02 -5.13 10.98
CA PRO A 143 -14.66 -5.81 12.09
C PRO A 143 -15.28 -7.16 11.69
N TYR A 144 -15.96 -7.20 10.54
CA TYR A 144 -16.60 -8.41 10.02
C TYR A 144 -15.56 -9.45 9.58
N LEU A 145 -14.45 -9.00 8.97
CA LEU A 145 -13.35 -9.88 8.57
C LEU A 145 -12.60 -10.46 9.78
N LEU A 146 -12.35 -9.64 10.81
CA LEU A 146 -11.67 -10.07 12.03
C LEU A 146 -12.51 -11.08 12.83
N LEU A 147 -13.84 -10.95 12.80
CA LEU A 147 -14.78 -11.90 13.41
C LEU A 147 -14.85 -13.23 12.64
N GLY A 148 -14.91 -13.18 11.30
CA GLY A 148 -15.13 -14.38 10.47
C GLY A 148 -13.87 -15.13 10.06
N TYR A 149 -12.78 -14.43 9.77
CA TYR A 149 -11.60 -14.98 9.08
C TYR A 149 -10.32 -14.99 9.92
N ARG A 150 -10.26 -14.28 11.06
CA ARG A 150 -9.14 -14.19 12.01
C ARG A 150 -7.77 -14.10 11.31
N ALA A 151 -7.08 -15.24 11.11
CA ALA A 151 -5.77 -15.33 10.45
C ALA A 151 -5.75 -14.83 9.00
N TYR A 152 -6.89 -14.88 8.29
CA TYR A 152 -7.03 -14.48 6.89
C TYR A 152 -7.66 -13.10 6.70
N ALA A 153 -7.78 -12.31 7.77
CA ALA A 153 -8.41 -10.99 7.70
C ALA A 153 -7.69 -10.01 6.73
N MET A 154 -6.41 -10.27 6.43
CA MET A 154 -5.62 -9.47 5.48
C MET A 154 -5.72 -9.96 4.03
N THR A 155 -6.30 -11.13 3.77
CA THR A 155 -6.32 -11.74 2.43
C THR A 155 -7.11 -10.92 1.39
N PRO A 156 -8.28 -10.32 1.69
CA PRO A 156 -8.97 -9.46 0.73
C PRO A 156 -8.14 -8.24 0.31
N TRP A 157 -7.39 -7.66 1.25
CA TRP A 157 -6.50 -6.53 1.00
C TRP A 157 -5.30 -6.93 0.13
N LEU A 158 -4.78 -8.14 0.31
CA LEU A 158 -3.74 -8.69 -0.54
C LEU A 158 -4.22 -8.85 -1.99
N VAL A 159 -5.39 -9.44 -2.20
CA VAL A 159 -5.97 -9.60 -3.55
C VAL A 159 -6.11 -8.24 -4.24
N TRP A 160 -6.67 -7.25 -3.53
CA TRP A 160 -6.80 -5.90 -4.06
C TRP A 160 -5.44 -5.27 -4.41
N THR A 161 -4.45 -5.44 -3.54
CA THR A 161 -3.09 -4.90 -3.78
C THR A 161 -2.42 -5.55 -4.99
N VAL A 162 -2.61 -6.85 -5.20
CA VAL A 162 -2.14 -7.55 -6.40
C VAL A 162 -2.82 -7.00 -7.66
N LEU A 163 -4.13 -6.78 -7.64
CA LEU A 163 -4.83 -6.16 -8.77
C LEU A 163 -4.30 -4.75 -9.08
N MET A 164 -3.99 -3.96 -8.04
CA MET A 164 -3.36 -2.65 -8.22
C MET A 164 -1.94 -2.77 -8.81
N LEU A 165 -1.15 -3.77 -8.41
CA LEU A 165 0.16 -4.01 -9.01
C LEU A 165 0.04 -4.35 -10.50
N LEU A 166 -0.92 -5.21 -10.87
CA LEU A 166 -1.19 -5.53 -12.27
C LEU A 166 -1.60 -4.27 -13.05
N TYR A 167 -2.45 -3.42 -12.47
CA TYR A 167 -2.80 -2.13 -13.08
C TYR A 167 -1.57 -1.23 -13.27
N ILE A 168 -0.67 -1.15 -12.27
CA ILE A 168 0.58 -0.38 -12.39
C ILE A 168 1.43 -0.91 -13.55
N ILE A 169 1.56 -2.24 -13.68
CA ILE A 169 2.39 -2.85 -14.72
C ILE A 169 1.80 -2.64 -16.12
N PHE A 170 0.49 -2.82 -16.28
CA PHE A 170 -0.14 -2.87 -17.59
C PHE A 170 -0.70 -1.54 -18.08
N CYS A 171 -1.13 -0.67 -17.17
CA CYS A 171 -1.87 0.55 -17.52
C CYS A 171 -1.08 1.84 -17.26
N LEU A 172 0.01 1.77 -16.49
CA LEU A 172 0.75 2.97 -16.08
C LEU A 172 2.13 3.00 -16.78
N PRO A 173 2.37 3.93 -17.72
CA PRO A 173 3.66 4.05 -18.39
C PRO A 173 4.73 4.60 -17.43
N ASP A 174 6.00 4.21 -17.61
CA ASP A 174 7.12 4.86 -16.87
C ASP A 174 7.16 6.34 -17.27
N THR A 175 6.85 7.20 -16.30
CA THR A 175 6.73 8.66 -16.42
C THR A 175 8.07 9.38 -16.29
N ARG A 176 9.15 8.67 -15.94
CA ARG A 176 10.44 9.32 -15.63
C ARG A 176 11.06 10.00 -16.85
N GLY A 177 11.24 11.32 -16.75
CA GLY A 177 12.01 12.11 -17.72
C GLY A 177 11.31 12.37 -19.05
N LYS A 178 10.02 12.04 -19.17
CA LYS A 178 9.20 12.32 -20.36
C LYS A 178 8.46 13.64 -20.20
N ARG A 179 8.18 14.34 -21.29
CA ARG A 179 7.28 15.50 -21.26
C ARG A 179 5.85 15.02 -21.03
N SER A 180 5.03 15.84 -20.35
CA SER A 180 3.61 15.54 -20.16
C SER A 180 2.87 15.30 -21.48
N GLU A 181 3.27 15.96 -22.56
CA GLU A 181 2.75 15.76 -23.92
C GLU A 181 3.03 14.35 -24.45
N ASP A 182 4.25 13.81 -24.23
CA ASP A 182 4.61 12.45 -24.64
C ASP A 182 3.78 11.41 -23.87
N ILE A 183 3.58 11.65 -22.57
CA ILE A 183 2.75 10.79 -21.70
C ILE A 183 1.29 10.79 -22.19
N GLN A 184 0.74 11.95 -22.54
CA GLN A 184 -0.61 12.04 -23.10
C GLN A 184 -0.73 11.34 -24.46
N THR A 185 0.32 11.41 -25.28
CA THR A 185 0.36 10.69 -26.56
C THR A 185 0.34 9.18 -26.34
N GLN A 186 1.08 8.67 -25.34
CA GLN A 186 1.03 7.25 -24.97
C GLN A 186 -0.35 6.80 -24.47
N PHE A 187 -1.05 7.63 -23.67
CA PHE A 187 -2.41 7.33 -23.24
C PHE A 187 -3.44 7.40 -24.38
N SER A 188 -3.30 8.33 -25.32
CA SER A 188 -4.23 8.50 -26.46
C SER A 188 -4.06 7.46 -27.56
N GLN A 189 -2.84 6.92 -27.74
CA GLN A 189 -2.57 5.84 -28.71
C GLN A 189 -3.00 4.45 -28.22
N GLY A 190 -3.54 4.35 -27.00
CA GLY A 190 -3.97 3.09 -26.44
C GLY A 190 -2.78 2.16 -26.22
N PHE A 191 -1.89 2.54 -25.28
CA PHE A 191 -0.81 1.69 -24.76
C PHE A 191 -1.41 0.41 -24.15
N PHE A 192 -1.77 -0.52 -25.02
CA PHE A 192 -2.19 -1.87 -24.73
C PHE A 192 -1.10 -2.77 -25.31
N ILE A 193 -0.26 -3.27 -24.42
CA ILE A 193 0.49 -4.53 -24.56
C ILE A 193 1.82 -4.48 -25.36
N SER A 194 2.08 -3.54 -26.29
CA SER A 194 3.26 -3.67 -27.19
C SER A 194 4.64 -3.42 -26.54
N ASP A 195 4.77 -2.46 -25.63
CA ASP A 195 6.12 -1.97 -25.26
C ASP A 195 6.69 -2.56 -23.97
N CYS A 196 5.91 -3.31 -23.18
CA CYS A 196 6.44 -4.06 -22.03
C CYS A 196 7.20 -5.34 -22.43
N LEU A 197 7.12 -5.74 -23.69
CA LEU A 197 7.80 -6.92 -24.26
C LEU A 197 8.89 -6.56 -25.28
N ALA A 198 9.18 -5.27 -25.47
CA ALA A 198 10.29 -4.86 -26.31
C ALA A 198 11.61 -5.12 -25.54
N PRO A 199 12.52 -5.97 -26.07
CA PRO A 199 13.76 -6.35 -25.40
C PRO A 199 14.74 -5.19 -25.21
#